data_AF-A0A8H6CC69-F1
#
_entry.id   AF-A0A8H6CC69-F1
#
_cell.length_a   1.000
_cell.length_b   1.000
_cell.length_c   1.000
_cell.angle_alpha   90.00
_cell.angle_beta   90.00
_cell.angle_gamma   90.00
#
_symmetry.space_group_name_H-M   'P 1'
#
loop_
_entity.id
_entity.type
_entity.pdbx_description
1 polymer ?
#
loop_
_entity_poly.entity_id
_entity_poly.type
_entity_poly.pdbx_seq_one_letter_code
_entity_poly.pdbx_strand_id
1 'polypeptide(L)'
;MASETDEDGVTSPYKTEISDPLEGYRQEEASDLFRITCEQYVADREANTKGTANPSVMNKPFWMFQVGPGGFPAWKARTTFGNAEDPFADFEDPVWCFTRYGATRTKLPDGRVVCIAGEHEDGYDPDFCIYNDVVVFDALQKSDPPPLLTPECIKIYGYPVETFPPTDFHTSTYFVDPTTGKESIIIVGGLGYTGQASRSQTDVYQLDLTDFSIQRLNTSGVGPTGGTSKHKAELIGGEGQAAIKVMTAESKVFTLRIHDMRWI
;
A
#
# COMPACT_ATOMS: atom_id res chain seq x y z
N MET A 1 2.58 -22.14 -14.78
CA MET A 1 1.60 -22.79 -13.89
C MET A 1 2.36 -23.63 -12.88
N ALA A 2 2.67 -23.04 -11.74
CA ALA A 2 3.05 -23.74 -10.52
C ALA A 2 2.47 -22.90 -9.39
N SER A 3 1.48 -23.44 -8.70
CA SER A 3 0.93 -22.87 -7.47
C SER A 3 1.92 -23.19 -6.35
N GLU A 4 2.62 -22.19 -5.84
CA GLU A 4 3.31 -22.32 -4.56
C GLU A 4 2.26 -22.34 -3.45
N THR A 5 2.20 -23.48 -2.78
CA THR A 5 1.37 -23.73 -1.60
C THR A 5 2.17 -23.37 -0.36
N ASP A 6 1.62 -22.50 0.50
CA ASP A 6 2.13 -22.26 1.85
C ASP A 6 1.98 -23.55 2.69
N GLU A 7 2.86 -23.77 3.69
CA GLU A 7 3.03 -25.04 4.44
C GLU A 7 1.76 -25.54 5.18
N ASP A 8 0.70 -24.73 5.28
CA ASP A 8 -0.57 -25.10 5.92
C ASP A 8 -1.73 -25.37 4.96
N GLY A 9 -1.54 -25.27 3.63
CA GLY A 9 -2.57 -25.62 2.66
C GLY A 9 -3.86 -24.79 2.72
N VAL A 10 -3.88 -23.68 3.48
CA VAL A 10 -5.02 -22.75 3.54
C VAL A 10 -4.79 -21.63 2.53
N THR A 11 -5.54 -21.67 1.43
CA THR A 11 -5.62 -20.53 0.53
C THR A 11 -6.36 -19.39 1.23
N SER A 12 -5.65 -18.31 1.56
CA SER A 12 -6.28 -17.09 2.08
C SER A 12 -7.28 -16.57 1.05
N PRO A 13 -8.58 -16.43 1.38
CA PRO A 13 -9.61 -15.96 0.45
C PRO A 13 -9.43 -14.48 0.03
N TYR A 14 -8.38 -13.82 0.53
CA TYR A 14 -8.04 -12.42 0.24
C TYR A 14 -6.80 -12.24 -0.64
N LYS A 15 -6.18 -13.32 -1.15
CA LYS A 15 -5.27 -13.24 -2.32
C LYS A 15 -6.14 -12.90 -3.55
N THR A 16 -6.54 -11.63 -3.66
CA THR A 16 -6.96 -11.10 -4.97
C THR A 16 -5.78 -11.27 -5.91
N GLU A 17 -6.02 -11.65 -7.17
CA GLU A 17 -4.99 -11.67 -8.21
C GLU A 17 -4.51 -10.23 -8.45
N ILE A 18 -3.67 -9.74 -7.57
CA ILE A 18 -3.02 -8.45 -7.69
C ILE A 18 -1.79 -8.71 -8.56
N SER A 19 -1.80 -8.19 -9.78
CA SER A 19 -0.65 -8.25 -10.69
C SER A 19 0.63 -7.79 -9.97
N ASP A 20 1.73 -8.47 -10.22
CA ASP A 20 3.04 -8.09 -9.70
C ASP A 20 3.37 -6.66 -10.18
N PRO A 21 3.65 -5.68 -9.28
CA PRO A 21 4.05 -4.33 -9.70
C PRO A 21 5.35 -4.34 -10.49
N LEU A 22 6.15 -5.42 -10.39
CA LEU A 22 7.36 -5.62 -11.16
C LEU A 22 7.10 -6.26 -12.53
N GLU A 23 5.83 -6.57 -12.86
CA GLU A 23 5.44 -7.13 -14.15
C GLU A 23 5.83 -6.18 -15.29
N GLY A 24 6.67 -6.66 -16.20
CA GLY A 24 7.16 -5.89 -17.34
C GLY A 24 8.57 -5.31 -17.18
N TYR A 25 9.16 -5.38 -15.98
CA TYR A 25 10.59 -5.10 -15.78
C TYR A 25 11.46 -6.34 -16.01
N ARG A 26 12.68 -6.14 -16.49
CA ARG A 26 13.74 -7.16 -16.39
C ARG A 26 14.29 -7.19 -14.96
N GLN A 27 14.31 -8.37 -14.33
CA GLN A 27 14.60 -8.51 -12.90
C GLN A 27 15.96 -9.18 -12.58
N GLU A 28 16.40 -10.18 -13.35
CA GLU A 28 17.64 -10.92 -13.05
C GLU A 28 18.89 -10.02 -13.03
N GLU A 29 18.98 -9.10 -13.99
CA GLU A 29 20.05 -8.08 -14.09
C GLU A 29 19.90 -6.93 -13.07
N ALA A 30 18.72 -6.76 -12.47
CA ALA A 30 18.42 -5.65 -11.56
C ALA A 30 18.90 -5.93 -10.13
N SER A 31 19.01 -7.20 -9.73
CA SER A 31 19.35 -7.60 -8.35
C SER A 31 20.62 -6.92 -7.80
N ASP A 32 21.64 -6.75 -8.63
CA ASP A 32 22.90 -6.09 -8.27
C ASP A 32 22.72 -4.59 -7.94
N LEU A 33 21.72 -3.92 -8.54
CA LEU A 33 21.42 -2.50 -8.32
C LEU A 33 20.73 -2.24 -6.97
N PHE A 34 20.12 -3.28 -6.40
CA PHE A 34 19.40 -3.21 -5.13
C PHE A 34 20.22 -3.72 -3.95
N ARG A 35 21.49 -4.09 -4.15
CA ARG A 35 22.35 -4.59 -3.07
C ARG A 35 22.49 -3.56 -1.94
N ILE A 36 22.40 -4.06 -0.72
CA ILE A 36 22.61 -3.29 0.50
C ILE A 36 23.63 -3.95 1.42
N THR A 37 24.16 -3.16 2.34
CA THR A 37 25.03 -3.60 3.44
C THR A 37 24.24 -3.82 4.72
N CYS A 38 24.80 -4.55 5.69
CA CYS A 38 24.22 -4.67 7.04
C CYS A 38 24.06 -3.30 7.72
N GLU A 39 24.99 -2.35 7.48
CA GLU A 39 24.91 -1.00 8.03
C GLU A 39 23.68 -0.24 7.49
N GLN A 40 23.41 -0.33 6.19
CA GLN A 40 22.21 0.24 5.59
C GLN A 40 20.93 -0.41 6.11
N TYR A 41 20.94 -1.74 6.31
CA TYR A 41 19.83 -2.42 6.98
C TYR A 41 19.59 -1.86 8.38
N VAL A 42 20.61 -1.79 9.23
CA VAL A 42 20.48 -1.27 10.61
C VAL A 42 19.94 0.17 10.62
N ALA A 43 20.37 1.01 9.68
CA ALA A 43 19.92 2.39 9.60
C ALA A 43 18.46 2.57 9.13
N ASP A 44 17.91 1.60 8.41
CA ASP A 44 16.65 1.77 7.68
C ASP A 44 15.55 0.77 8.07
N ARG A 45 15.85 -0.26 8.86
CA ARG A 45 14.94 -1.39 9.10
C ARG A 45 13.61 -1.04 9.77
N GLU A 46 13.52 0.04 10.54
CA GLU A 46 12.36 0.31 11.40
C GLU A 46 11.07 0.59 10.61
N ALA A 47 10.10 -0.33 10.65
CA ALA A 47 8.79 -0.17 10.00
C ALA A 47 7.94 0.95 10.62
N ASN A 48 8.22 1.28 11.88
CA ASN A 48 7.55 2.36 12.59
C ASN A 48 7.97 3.76 12.12
N THR A 49 8.99 3.89 11.26
CA THR A 49 9.39 5.17 10.70
C THR A 49 8.23 5.79 9.90
N LYS A 50 7.74 6.95 10.34
CA LYS A 50 6.65 7.71 9.68
C LYS A 50 7.18 8.93 8.95
N GLY A 51 6.42 9.40 7.96
CA GLY A 51 6.71 10.67 7.31
C GLY A 51 6.47 11.86 8.25
N THR A 52 7.16 12.96 8.00
CA THR A 52 7.05 14.21 8.76
C THR A 52 6.38 15.35 7.98
N ALA A 53 6.05 15.08 6.70
CA ALA A 53 5.40 15.98 5.75
C ALA A 53 4.44 15.20 4.85
N ASN A 54 3.59 15.91 4.11
CA ASN A 54 2.58 15.34 3.22
C ASN A 54 2.92 15.54 1.74
N PRO A 55 3.65 14.61 1.09
CA PRO A 55 4.37 13.47 1.67
C PRO A 55 5.83 13.79 2.04
N SER A 56 6.48 12.87 2.77
CA SER A 56 7.94 12.80 2.91
C SER A 56 8.50 11.77 1.96
N VAL A 57 9.62 12.07 1.29
CA VAL A 57 10.33 11.07 0.47
C VAL A 57 11.15 10.16 1.40
N MET A 58 10.87 8.86 1.36
CA MET A 58 11.42 7.81 2.23
C MET A 58 12.24 6.79 1.43
N ASN A 59 13.01 7.25 0.43
CA ASN A 59 13.81 6.42 -0.46
C ASN A 59 15.06 5.86 0.24
N LYS A 60 14.85 5.01 1.24
CA LYS A 60 15.88 4.34 2.03
C LYS A 60 16.46 3.16 1.26
N PRO A 61 17.79 2.97 1.22
CA PRO A 61 18.42 1.82 0.56
C PRO A 61 17.79 0.46 0.92
N PHE A 62 17.55 0.17 2.21
CA PHE A 62 16.91 -1.09 2.60
C PHE A 62 15.46 -1.20 2.09
N TRP A 63 14.70 -0.11 2.12
CA TRP A 63 13.31 -0.15 1.65
C TRP A 63 13.26 -0.36 0.14
N MET A 64 14.18 0.25 -0.62
CA MET A 64 14.34 -0.02 -2.05
C MET A 64 14.66 -1.48 -2.32
N PHE A 65 15.59 -2.08 -1.56
CA PHE A 65 15.87 -3.51 -1.62
C PHE A 65 14.62 -4.36 -1.38
N GLN A 66 13.84 -4.02 -0.35
CA GLN A 66 12.60 -4.73 0.02
C GLN A 66 11.49 -4.61 -1.04
N VAL A 67 11.45 -3.53 -1.81
CA VAL A 67 10.52 -3.33 -2.94
C VAL A 67 11.02 -4.00 -4.23
N GLY A 68 12.34 -4.03 -4.42
CA GLY A 68 12.99 -4.60 -5.59
C GLY A 68 12.95 -6.14 -5.65
N PRO A 69 13.61 -6.75 -6.65
CA PRO A 69 13.51 -8.20 -6.91
C PRO A 69 14.11 -9.07 -5.80
N GLY A 70 14.92 -8.47 -4.90
CA GLY A 70 15.54 -9.14 -3.77
C GLY A 70 14.73 -9.11 -2.48
N GLY A 71 13.54 -8.48 -2.48
CA GLY A 71 12.77 -8.22 -1.27
C GLY A 71 12.40 -9.47 -0.48
N PHE A 72 12.39 -9.34 0.85
CA PHE A 72 12.13 -10.41 1.80
C PHE A 72 10.92 -10.12 2.70
N PRO A 73 10.24 -11.17 3.22
CA PRO A 73 9.46 -11.01 4.44
C PRO A 73 10.37 -10.56 5.60
N ALA A 74 9.80 -9.88 6.60
CA ALA A 74 10.55 -9.20 7.65
C ALA A 74 11.54 -10.10 8.39
N TRP A 75 11.09 -11.30 8.80
CA TRP A 75 11.92 -12.30 9.50
C TRP A 75 13.16 -12.72 8.69
N LYS A 76 13.04 -12.80 7.36
CA LYS A 76 14.15 -13.20 6.48
C LYS A 76 15.14 -12.04 6.31
N ALA A 77 14.67 -10.80 6.21
CA ALA A 77 15.56 -9.64 6.24
C ALA A 77 16.34 -9.58 7.57
N ARG A 78 15.64 -9.80 8.69
CA ARG A 78 16.22 -9.86 10.04
C ARG A 78 17.34 -10.90 10.16
N THR A 79 17.08 -12.13 9.74
CA THR A 79 18.08 -13.22 9.80
C THR A 79 19.22 -13.07 8.79
N THR A 80 18.98 -12.38 7.66
CA THR A 80 20.01 -12.17 6.63
C THR A 80 20.96 -11.02 6.97
N PHE A 81 20.44 -9.90 7.49
CA PHE A 81 21.21 -8.67 7.69
C PHE A 81 21.40 -8.26 9.15
N GLY A 82 20.57 -8.79 10.06
CA GLY A 82 20.66 -8.55 11.49
C GLY A 82 21.74 -9.38 12.18
N ASN A 83 21.65 -9.48 13.50
CA ASN A 83 22.64 -10.23 14.27
C ASN A 83 22.49 -11.74 14.03
N ALA A 84 23.49 -12.35 13.36
CA ALA A 84 23.50 -13.78 13.08
C ALA A 84 23.62 -14.66 14.33
N GLU A 85 24.23 -14.14 15.40
CA GLU A 85 24.42 -14.87 16.67
C GLU A 85 23.16 -14.86 17.54
N ASP A 86 22.33 -13.81 17.40
CA ASP A 86 21.05 -13.70 18.08
C ASP A 86 20.04 -12.91 17.23
N PRO A 87 19.34 -13.56 16.29
CA PRO A 87 18.31 -12.93 15.47
C PRO A 87 17.14 -12.39 16.30
N PHE A 88 17.01 -12.85 17.56
CA PHE A 88 15.94 -12.49 18.49
C PHE A 88 16.27 -11.29 19.38
N ALA A 89 17.55 -10.89 19.45
CA ALA A 89 17.99 -9.73 20.23
C ALA A 89 17.37 -8.40 19.76
N ASP A 90 16.84 -8.36 18.54
CA ASP A 90 16.40 -7.16 17.83
C ASP A 90 14.87 -7.02 17.73
N PHE A 91 14.11 -7.73 18.56
CA PHE A 91 12.64 -7.80 18.49
C PHE A 91 11.91 -6.54 18.99
N GLU A 92 12.63 -5.46 19.28
CA GLU A 92 12.02 -4.24 19.82
C GLU A 92 11.14 -3.51 18.79
N ASP A 93 11.52 -3.56 17.51
CA ASP A 93 10.76 -2.94 16.42
C ASP A 93 10.56 -3.87 15.22
N PRO A 94 9.38 -3.80 14.57
CA PRO A 94 9.10 -4.54 13.35
C PRO A 94 10.00 -4.06 12.20
N VAL A 95 10.46 -5.01 11.39
CA VAL A 95 11.26 -4.72 10.19
C VAL A 95 10.35 -4.34 9.03
N TRP A 96 10.65 -3.22 8.36
CA TRP A 96 9.89 -2.75 7.22
C TRP A 96 9.95 -3.76 6.08
N CYS A 97 8.80 -4.14 5.54
CA CYS A 97 8.71 -5.02 4.39
C CYS A 97 7.63 -4.56 3.42
N PHE A 98 7.72 -5.06 2.18
CA PHE A 98 6.74 -4.78 1.12
C PHE A 98 5.81 -5.98 0.82
N THR A 99 6.02 -7.10 1.52
CA THR A 99 5.15 -8.27 1.48
C THR A 99 3.98 -8.07 2.44
N ARG A 100 2.89 -7.48 1.93
CA ARG A 100 1.79 -6.98 2.76
C ARG A 100 0.43 -7.57 2.36
N TYR A 101 -0.38 -7.88 3.37
CA TYR A 101 -1.81 -8.12 3.25
C TYR A 101 -2.57 -6.80 3.26
N GLY A 102 -3.74 -6.78 2.64
CA GLY A 102 -4.65 -5.63 2.73
C GLY A 102 -4.14 -4.32 2.10
N ALA A 103 -2.97 -4.31 1.46
CA ALA A 103 -2.50 -3.21 0.64
C ALA A 103 -3.31 -3.17 -0.66
N THR A 104 -3.45 -1.97 -1.24
CA THR A 104 -4.02 -1.83 -2.59
C THR A 104 -2.93 -1.56 -3.61
N ARG A 105 -3.16 -1.96 -4.86
CA ARG A 105 -2.32 -1.62 -6.00
C ARG A 105 -3.19 -1.08 -7.13
N THR A 106 -2.85 0.10 -7.64
CA THR A 106 -3.61 0.78 -8.69
C THR A 106 -2.68 1.08 -9.86
N LYS A 107 -2.95 0.44 -11.00
CA LYS A 107 -2.27 0.75 -12.27
C LYS A 107 -2.93 1.97 -12.91
N LEU A 108 -2.14 3.00 -13.14
CA LEU A 108 -2.60 4.25 -13.73
C LEU A 108 -2.58 4.19 -15.27
N PRO A 109 -3.38 5.04 -15.97
CA PRO A 109 -3.41 5.06 -17.43
C PRO A 109 -2.06 5.39 -18.08
N ASP A 110 -1.22 6.17 -17.40
CA ASP A 110 0.13 6.50 -17.86
C ASP A 110 1.16 5.38 -17.64
N GLY A 111 0.76 4.27 -17.02
CA GLY A 111 1.59 3.10 -16.78
C GLY A 111 2.28 3.07 -15.42
N ARG A 112 2.18 4.13 -14.59
CA ARG A 112 2.61 4.07 -13.19
C ARG A 112 1.81 3.02 -12.41
N VAL A 113 2.41 2.48 -11.35
CA VAL A 113 1.70 1.63 -10.38
C VAL A 113 1.83 2.26 -9.00
N VAL A 114 0.71 2.47 -8.32
CA VAL A 114 0.66 3.04 -6.98
C VAL A 114 0.20 1.98 -5.99
N CYS A 115 1.04 1.66 -5.03
CA CYS A 115 0.77 0.72 -3.94
C CYS A 115 0.56 1.50 -2.64
N ILE A 116 -0.52 1.22 -1.91
CA ILE A 116 -0.90 2.00 -0.72
C ILE A 116 -1.00 1.06 0.47
N ALA A 117 -0.27 1.39 1.54
CA ALA A 117 -0.40 0.87 2.89
C ALA A 117 -0.37 -0.67 2.99
N GLY A 118 -1.23 -1.27 3.83
CA GLY A 118 -1.30 -2.71 4.12
C GLY A 118 -0.75 -3.07 5.50
N GLU A 119 -0.80 -4.36 5.83
CA GLU A 119 -0.22 -4.94 7.05
C GLU A 119 0.75 -6.08 6.73
N HIS A 120 1.70 -6.32 7.63
CA HIS A 120 2.54 -7.52 7.64
C HIS A 120 2.23 -8.34 8.90
N GLU A 121 2.06 -9.65 8.72
CA GLU A 121 1.76 -10.64 9.76
C GLU A 121 0.50 -10.32 10.61
N ASP A 122 0.31 -11.06 11.71
CA ASP A 122 -0.75 -10.82 12.69
C ASP A 122 -0.18 -10.27 14.02
N GLY A 123 -1.05 -9.78 14.90
CA GLY A 123 -0.64 -9.05 16.11
C GLY A 123 0.15 -9.83 17.17
N TYR A 124 0.39 -11.14 16.99
CA TYR A 124 1.30 -11.91 17.84
C TYR A 124 2.72 -11.97 17.28
N ASP A 125 2.89 -11.64 16.00
CA ASP A 125 4.18 -11.61 15.34
C ASP A 125 4.97 -10.35 15.75
N PRO A 126 6.25 -10.48 16.12
CA PRO A 126 7.13 -9.35 16.45
C PRO A 126 7.31 -8.35 15.30
N ASP A 127 7.21 -8.81 14.06
CA ASP A 127 7.31 -8.01 12.85
C ASP A 127 5.94 -7.48 12.37
N PHE A 128 4.89 -7.63 13.19
CA PHE A 128 3.58 -7.06 12.90
C PHE A 128 3.64 -5.55 12.72
N CYS A 129 3.24 -5.08 11.55
CA CYS A 129 3.15 -3.65 11.28
C CYS A 129 2.03 -3.33 10.30
N ILE A 130 1.26 -2.29 10.60
CA ILE A 130 0.34 -1.66 9.66
C ILE A 130 1.02 -0.41 9.13
N TYR A 131 1.05 -0.29 7.82
CA TYR A 131 1.78 0.73 7.09
C TYR A 131 0.87 1.88 6.69
N ASN A 132 1.44 3.07 6.50
CA ASN A 132 0.77 4.23 5.91
C ASN A 132 1.62 4.85 4.79
N ASP A 133 2.58 4.11 4.23
CA ASP A 133 3.36 4.58 3.10
C ASP A 133 2.65 4.34 1.76
N VAL A 134 3.08 5.10 0.76
CA VAL A 134 2.69 4.95 -0.64
C VAL A 134 3.94 4.67 -1.46
N VAL A 135 3.98 3.55 -2.16
CA VAL A 135 5.07 3.17 -3.07
C VAL A 135 4.61 3.37 -4.50
N VAL A 136 5.38 4.11 -5.27
CA VAL A 136 5.09 4.44 -6.66
C VAL A 136 6.18 3.84 -7.53
N PHE A 137 5.76 3.05 -8.50
CA PHE A 137 6.60 2.60 -9.61
C PHE A 137 6.33 3.52 -10.79
N ASP A 138 7.39 4.09 -11.35
CA ASP A 138 7.32 4.93 -12.52
C ASP A 138 6.76 4.17 -13.73
N ALA A 139 6.26 4.94 -14.70
CA ALA A 139 5.69 4.39 -15.92
C ALA A 139 6.70 3.54 -16.67
N LEU A 140 6.33 2.28 -16.92
CA LEU A 140 7.07 1.39 -17.79
C LEU A 140 7.06 1.93 -19.22
N GLN A 141 8.20 2.49 -19.67
CA GLN A 141 8.40 2.70 -21.09
C GLN A 141 8.54 1.33 -21.76
N LYS A 142 7.53 0.93 -22.55
CA LYS A 142 7.58 -0.30 -23.33
C LYS A 142 8.73 -0.21 -24.35
N SER A 143 9.77 -1.01 -24.12
CA SER A 143 10.92 -1.16 -25.01
C SER A 143 11.20 -2.63 -25.27
N ASP A 144 11.96 -2.93 -26.33
CA ASP A 144 12.54 -4.26 -26.57
C ASP A 144 14.08 -4.12 -26.61
N PRO A 145 14.80 -4.63 -25.59
CA PRO A 145 14.31 -5.41 -24.46
C PRO A 145 13.50 -4.57 -23.45
N PRO A 146 12.69 -5.19 -22.56
CA PRO A 146 11.96 -4.48 -21.51
C PRO A 146 12.90 -3.67 -20.60
N PRO A 147 12.42 -2.57 -20.01
CA PRO A 147 13.26 -1.72 -19.16
C PRO A 147 13.78 -2.48 -17.94
N LEU A 148 14.98 -2.14 -17.51
CA LEU A 148 15.56 -2.66 -16.27
C LEU A 148 14.90 -1.97 -15.08
N LEU A 149 14.51 -2.73 -14.06
CA LEU A 149 14.08 -2.11 -12.80
C LEU A 149 15.29 -1.50 -12.11
N THR A 150 15.22 -0.24 -11.76
CA THR A 150 16.26 0.47 -11.02
C THR A 150 15.66 1.14 -9.79
N PRO A 151 16.41 1.41 -8.71
CA PRO A 151 15.91 2.13 -7.56
C PRO A 151 15.27 3.48 -7.92
N GLU A 152 15.72 4.13 -9.00
CA GLU A 152 15.19 5.39 -9.51
C GLU A 152 13.77 5.26 -10.06
N CYS A 153 13.36 4.07 -10.49
CA CYS A 153 11.99 3.78 -10.91
C CYS A 153 11.01 3.72 -9.73
N ILE A 154 11.49 3.80 -8.50
CA ILE A 154 10.69 3.63 -7.28
C ILE A 154 10.74 4.92 -6.46
N LYS A 155 9.58 5.34 -5.96
CA LYS A 155 9.47 6.38 -4.94
C LYS A 155 8.63 5.86 -3.79
N ILE A 156 9.14 6.02 -2.57
CA ILE A 156 8.42 5.66 -1.35
C ILE A 156 8.08 6.95 -0.61
N TYR A 157 6.81 7.13 -0.32
CA TYR A 157 6.27 8.29 0.36
C TYR A 157 5.75 7.88 1.74
N GLY A 158 6.29 8.49 2.79
CA GLY A 158 5.79 8.36 4.15
C GLY A 158 4.92 9.54 4.53
N TYR A 159 3.95 9.31 5.42
CA TYR A 159 3.01 10.34 5.88
C TYR A 159 2.98 10.41 7.41
N PRO A 160 2.72 11.60 7.98
CA PRO A 160 2.38 11.72 9.39
C PRO A 160 1.08 10.97 9.71
N VAL A 161 1.00 10.39 10.90
CA VAL A 161 -0.16 9.56 11.32
C VAL A 161 -1.45 10.37 11.35
N GLU A 162 -1.38 11.66 11.69
CA GLU A 162 -2.52 12.57 11.70
C GLU A 162 -3.01 12.96 10.29
N THR A 163 -2.15 12.81 9.27
CA THR A 163 -2.51 13.08 7.87
C THR A 163 -3.10 11.84 7.21
N PHE A 164 -2.41 10.71 7.37
CA PHE A 164 -2.84 9.42 6.86
C PHE A 164 -2.43 8.33 7.86
N PRO A 165 -3.36 7.85 8.70
CA PRO A 165 -3.08 6.81 9.67
C PRO A 165 -2.74 5.46 9.00
N PRO A 166 -1.96 4.59 9.65
CA PRO A 166 -1.77 3.21 9.24
C PRO A 166 -3.07 2.50 8.91
N THR A 167 -3.14 1.86 7.74
CA THR A 167 -4.34 1.14 7.34
C THR A 167 -4.11 -0.08 6.43
N ASP A 168 -4.98 -1.07 6.57
CA ASP A 168 -5.00 -2.32 5.82
C ASP A 168 -6.43 -2.70 5.42
N PHE A 169 -6.58 -3.56 4.41
CA PHE A 169 -7.86 -4.00 3.84
C PHE A 169 -8.82 -2.87 3.42
N HIS A 170 -8.25 -1.73 3.00
CA HIS A 170 -8.98 -0.64 2.34
C HIS A 170 -9.18 -0.96 0.85
N THR A 171 -9.94 -0.11 0.16
CA THR A 171 -10.00 -0.12 -1.31
C THR A 171 -9.51 1.20 -1.88
N SER A 172 -8.98 1.16 -3.10
CA SER A 172 -8.42 2.31 -3.80
C SER A 172 -8.99 2.39 -5.21
N THR A 173 -9.53 3.55 -5.56
CA THR A 173 -10.22 3.79 -6.83
C THR A 173 -9.59 4.97 -7.54
N TYR A 174 -8.99 4.75 -8.71
CA TYR A 174 -8.51 5.83 -9.57
C TYR A 174 -9.68 6.68 -10.08
N PHE A 175 -9.53 8.00 -10.01
CA PHE A 175 -10.57 8.96 -10.39
C PHE A 175 -9.96 10.19 -11.06
N VAL A 176 -10.59 10.61 -12.16
CA VAL A 176 -10.32 11.88 -12.85
C VAL A 176 -11.51 12.79 -12.68
N ASP A 177 -11.29 13.96 -12.09
CA ASP A 177 -12.34 14.99 -12.03
C ASP A 177 -12.64 15.49 -13.45
N PRO A 178 -13.87 15.30 -13.97
CA PRO A 178 -14.22 15.69 -15.34
C PRO A 178 -14.21 17.21 -15.57
N THR A 179 -14.24 18.00 -14.49
CA THR A 179 -14.24 19.47 -14.56
C THR A 179 -12.84 20.03 -14.62
N THR A 180 -11.94 19.49 -13.81
CA THR A 180 -10.57 20.03 -13.64
C THR A 180 -9.51 19.21 -14.37
N GLY A 181 -9.83 17.97 -14.77
CA GLY A 181 -8.88 17.00 -15.29
C GLY A 181 -7.94 16.44 -14.22
N LYS A 182 -8.16 16.76 -12.94
CA LYS A 182 -7.27 16.37 -11.84
C LYS A 182 -7.37 14.87 -11.57
N GLU A 183 -6.23 14.20 -11.60
CA GLU A 183 -6.10 12.78 -11.31
C GLU A 183 -5.88 12.53 -9.82
N SER A 184 -6.52 11.49 -9.29
CA SER A 184 -6.42 11.12 -7.88
C SER A 184 -6.73 9.65 -7.66
N ILE A 185 -6.39 9.15 -6.47
CA ILE A 185 -6.89 7.87 -5.97
C ILE A 185 -7.76 8.16 -4.74
N ILE A 186 -9.00 7.70 -4.77
CA ILE A 186 -9.89 7.72 -3.61
C ILE A 186 -9.70 6.42 -2.83
N ILE A 187 -9.31 6.56 -1.57
CA ILE A 187 -9.07 5.47 -0.63
C ILE A 187 -10.28 5.40 0.29
N VAL A 188 -10.91 4.23 0.39
CA VAL A 188 -12.12 4.04 1.21
C VAL A 188 -11.89 2.95 2.24
N GLY A 189 -12.22 3.27 3.49
CA GLY A 189 -12.22 2.35 4.61
C GLY A 189 -10.82 1.86 4.99
N GLY A 190 -10.77 0.61 5.43
CA GLY A 190 -9.61 -0.05 5.99
C GLY A 190 -9.73 -0.26 7.50
N LEU A 191 -8.96 -1.23 8.00
CA LEU A 191 -8.66 -1.35 9.42
C LEU A 191 -7.41 -0.54 9.71
N GLY A 192 -7.18 -0.29 10.99
CA GLY A 192 -5.93 0.22 11.50
C GLY A 192 -5.65 -0.41 12.86
N TYR A 193 -4.73 0.16 13.62
CA TYR A 193 -4.40 -0.37 14.95
C TYR A 193 -5.61 -0.31 15.90
N THR A 194 -5.61 -1.19 16.90
CA THR A 194 -6.61 -1.16 17.97
C THR A 194 -6.64 0.22 18.61
N GLY A 195 -7.85 0.79 18.76
CA GLY A 195 -8.06 2.14 19.30
C GLY A 195 -8.04 3.27 18.27
N GLN A 196 -7.69 3.02 17.01
CA GLN A 196 -7.80 4.03 15.96
C GLN A 196 -9.25 4.28 15.52
N ALA A 197 -9.53 5.50 15.09
CA ALA A 197 -10.85 5.95 14.64
C ALA A 197 -11.38 5.14 13.44
N SER A 198 -10.48 4.65 12.58
CA SER A 198 -10.81 3.77 11.45
C SER A 198 -11.54 2.50 11.86
N ARG A 199 -11.53 2.10 13.15
CA ARG A 199 -12.30 0.94 13.63
C ARG A 199 -13.76 1.25 13.95
N SER A 200 -14.14 2.51 14.14
CA SER A 200 -15.51 2.90 14.49
C SER A 200 -16.27 3.55 13.32
N GLN A 201 -15.56 4.06 12.32
CA GLN A 201 -16.13 4.74 11.16
C GLN A 201 -15.44 4.34 9.85
N THR A 202 -16.05 4.69 8.72
CA THR A 202 -15.43 4.53 7.40
C THR A 202 -14.75 5.82 7.01
N ASP A 203 -13.42 5.85 7.08
CA ASP A 203 -12.66 6.99 6.58
C ASP A 203 -12.58 6.96 5.06
N VAL A 204 -12.48 8.16 4.47
CA VAL A 204 -12.26 8.35 3.05
C VAL A 204 -11.11 9.33 2.89
N TYR A 205 -10.13 8.97 2.06
CA TYR A 205 -9.00 9.82 1.74
C TYR A 205 -8.90 10.01 0.23
N GLN A 206 -8.21 11.07 -0.17
CA GLN A 206 -7.82 11.33 -1.54
C GLN A 206 -6.31 11.51 -1.59
N LEU A 207 -5.66 10.72 -2.43
CA LEU A 207 -4.28 10.89 -2.85
C LEU A 207 -4.25 11.68 -4.16
N ASP A 208 -3.62 12.84 -4.15
CA ASP A 208 -3.35 13.65 -5.35
C ASP A 208 -2.22 13.02 -6.16
N LEU A 209 -2.43 12.73 -7.44
CA LEU A 209 -1.40 12.08 -8.27
C LEU A 209 -0.38 13.04 -8.88
N THR A 210 -0.51 14.34 -8.62
CA THR A 210 0.42 15.39 -9.05
C THR A 210 1.60 15.49 -8.10
N ASP A 211 1.34 15.48 -6.79
CA ASP A 211 2.35 15.69 -5.75
C ASP A 211 2.36 14.62 -4.66
N PHE A 212 1.46 13.63 -4.75
CA PHE A 212 1.27 12.57 -3.77
C PHE A 212 0.87 13.07 -2.37
N SER A 213 0.25 14.25 -2.28
CA SER A 213 -0.38 14.67 -1.03
C SER A 213 -1.65 13.86 -0.75
N ILE A 214 -1.86 13.49 0.51
CA ILE A 214 -3.07 12.82 0.98
C ILE A 214 -3.90 13.77 1.83
N GLN A 215 -5.21 13.78 1.62
CA GLN A 215 -6.16 14.49 2.48
C GLN A 215 -7.33 13.59 2.88
N ARG A 216 -7.78 13.73 4.13
CA ARG A 216 -9.04 13.12 4.57
C ARG A 216 -10.22 13.90 4.01
N LEU A 217 -11.15 13.20 3.40
CA LEU A 217 -12.39 13.77 2.89
C LEU A 217 -13.51 13.65 3.93
N ASN A 218 -14.14 14.77 4.26
CA ASN A 218 -15.29 14.76 5.16
C ASN A 218 -16.51 14.22 4.43
N THR A 219 -17.02 13.06 4.86
CA THR A 219 -18.22 12.48 4.29
C THR A 219 -19.47 12.82 5.09
N SER A 220 -20.62 12.85 4.42
CA SER A 220 -21.95 13.04 5.03
C SER A 220 -22.93 11.94 4.62
N GLY A 221 -24.13 11.92 5.21
CA GLY A 221 -25.15 10.92 4.91
C GLY A 221 -25.01 9.63 5.72
N VAL A 222 -25.79 8.61 5.36
CA VAL A 222 -25.81 7.31 6.05
C VAL A 222 -24.83 6.37 5.37
N GLY A 223 -23.58 6.43 5.79
CA GLY A 223 -22.52 5.56 5.30
C GLY A 223 -22.40 4.24 6.06
N PRO A 224 -21.47 3.37 5.63
CA PRO A 224 -21.14 2.16 6.36
C PRO A 224 -20.48 2.50 7.71
N THR A 225 -20.87 1.77 8.75
CA THR A 225 -20.40 1.94 10.13
C THR A 225 -19.40 0.83 10.51
N GLY A 226 -18.44 1.13 11.38
CA GLY A 226 -17.60 0.11 12.02
C GLY A 226 -16.40 -0.38 11.20
N GLY A 227 -15.58 0.55 10.71
CA GLY A 227 -14.29 0.22 10.09
C GLY A 227 -14.38 -0.71 8.88
N THR A 228 -15.03 -0.19 7.84
CA THR A 228 -15.31 -0.93 6.60
C THR A 228 -14.02 -1.45 5.99
N SER A 229 -13.83 -2.75 6.08
CA SER A 229 -12.62 -3.43 5.66
C SER A 229 -12.99 -4.71 4.95
N LYS A 230 -12.05 -5.25 4.16
CA LYS A 230 -12.26 -6.47 3.35
C LYS A 230 -13.50 -6.36 2.46
N HIS A 231 -13.79 -5.13 2.03
CA HIS A 231 -14.93 -4.77 1.19
C HIS A 231 -14.51 -4.66 -0.27
N LYS A 232 -15.48 -4.53 -1.17
CA LYS A 232 -15.24 -4.20 -2.57
C LYS A 232 -15.71 -2.78 -2.84
N ALA A 233 -14.96 -2.08 -3.70
CA ALA A 233 -15.35 -0.77 -4.19
C ALA A 233 -15.23 -0.72 -5.71
N GLU A 234 -16.15 -0.01 -6.35
CA GLU A 234 -16.19 0.15 -7.80
C GLU A 234 -16.60 1.59 -8.13
N LEU A 235 -15.88 2.22 -9.07
CA LEU A 235 -16.32 3.49 -9.66
C LEU A 235 -17.52 3.23 -10.57
N ILE A 236 -18.63 3.89 -10.27
CA ILE A 236 -19.87 3.82 -11.06
C ILE A 236 -20.29 5.22 -11.51
N GLY A 237 -21.13 5.28 -12.54
CA GLY A 237 -21.62 6.53 -13.10
C GLY A 237 -20.66 7.17 -14.11
N GLY A 238 -20.96 8.40 -14.51
CA GLY A 238 -20.19 9.17 -15.50
C GLY A 238 -20.05 10.64 -15.09
N GLU A 239 -19.80 11.52 -16.06
CA GLU A 239 -19.60 12.95 -15.82
C GLU A 239 -20.73 13.56 -14.97
N GLY A 240 -20.37 14.17 -13.84
CA GLY A 240 -21.30 14.79 -12.89
C GLY A 240 -22.09 13.83 -11.99
N GLN A 241 -22.03 12.51 -12.22
CA GLN A 241 -22.74 11.48 -11.44
C GLN A 241 -21.81 10.38 -10.89
N ALA A 242 -20.50 10.58 -10.99
CA ALA A 242 -19.52 9.62 -10.50
C ALA A 242 -19.70 9.34 -9.00
N ALA A 243 -19.69 8.06 -8.66
CA ALA A 243 -19.84 7.58 -7.30
C ALA A 243 -19.00 6.31 -7.09
N ILE A 244 -18.65 6.02 -5.84
CA ILE A 244 -17.99 4.78 -5.44
C ILE A 244 -19.04 3.88 -4.80
N LYS A 245 -19.34 2.76 -5.45
CA LYS A 245 -20.19 1.72 -4.89
C LYS A 245 -19.36 0.83 -3.99
N VAL A 246 -19.69 0.80 -2.71
CA VAL A 246 -19.04 -0.02 -1.68
C VAL A 246 -19.93 -1.20 -1.32
N MET A 247 -19.40 -2.40 -1.39
CA MET A 247 -20.05 -3.64 -0.96
C MET A 247 -19.28 -4.24 0.22
N THR A 248 -19.91 -4.27 1.41
CA THR A 248 -19.28 -4.80 2.62
C THR A 248 -19.20 -6.34 2.60
N ALA A 249 -18.43 -6.92 3.51
CA ALA A 249 -18.32 -8.37 3.67
C ALA A 249 -19.70 -9.02 3.97
N GLU A 250 -20.58 -8.31 4.66
CA GLU A 250 -21.97 -8.71 4.95
C GLU A 250 -22.94 -8.43 3.80
N SER A 251 -22.42 -8.15 2.59
CA SER A 251 -23.19 -7.88 1.37
C SER A 251 -24.10 -6.65 1.44
N LYS A 252 -23.85 -5.71 2.38
CA LYS A 252 -24.51 -4.40 2.37
C LYS A 252 -23.89 -3.53 1.30
N VAL A 253 -24.71 -2.73 0.61
CA VAL A 253 -24.27 -1.84 -0.45
C VAL A 253 -24.49 -0.40 -0.05
N PHE A 254 -23.47 0.42 -0.22
CA PHE A 254 -23.47 1.85 0.01
C PHE A 254 -22.92 2.55 -1.23
N THR A 255 -23.37 3.78 -1.49
CA THR A 255 -22.85 4.56 -2.62
C THR A 255 -22.32 5.89 -2.11
N LEU A 256 -21.03 6.15 -2.31
CA LEU A 256 -20.41 7.44 -1.99
C LEU A 256 -20.38 8.31 -3.25
N ARG A 257 -21.16 9.38 -3.27
CA ARG A 257 -21.16 10.33 -4.38
C ARG A 257 -19.90 11.22 -4.33
N ILE A 258 -19.15 11.28 -5.42
CA ILE A 258 -17.82 11.90 -5.42
C ILE A 258 -17.88 13.44 -5.38
N HIS A 259 -18.87 14.08 -6.00
CA HIS A 259 -18.88 15.54 -6.09
C HIS A 259 -19.14 16.26 -4.77
N ASP A 260 -19.79 15.61 -3.79
CA ASP A 260 -20.12 16.20 -2.49
C ASP A 260 -19.83 15.29 -1.29
N MET A 261 -19.13 14.18 -1.52
CA MET A 261 -18.75 13.21 -0.48
C MET A 261 -19.94 12.72 0.36
N ARG A 262 -21.09 12.52 -0.27
CA ARG A 262 -22.31 12.07 0.41
C ARG A 262 -22.61 10.60 0.16
N TRP A 263 -22.82 9.86 1.24
CA TRP A 263 -23.37 8.51 1.21
C TRP A 263 -24.87 8.55 0.91
N ILE A 264 -25.30 7.76 -0.08
CA ILE A 264 -26.70 7.61 -0.54
C ILE A 264 -27.12 6.13 -0.60
#